data_AF-A0A0R3WYJ7-F1
#
_entry.id   AF-A0A0R3WYJ7-F1
#
_cell.length_a   1.000
_cell.length_b   1.000
_cell.length_c   1.000
_cell.angle_alpha   90.00
_cell.angle_beta   90.00
_cell.angle_gamma   90.00
#
_symmetry.space_group_name_H-M   'P 1'
#
loop_
_entity.id
_entity.type
_entity.pdbx_description
1 polymer ?
#
loop_
_entity_poly.entity_id
_entity_poly.type
_entity_poly.pdbx_seq_one_letter_code
_entity_poly.pdbx_strand_id
1 'polypeptide(L)'
;MAQNVQYSGSSAISFICENAQCTLPELLEALGKSVDNGGHAPFDIDFILVNQSSSQAMDAPTYACNVSLPPLGPNPGQEACDCSDCPSVCLQPDFPQPDTPILVFGVPLPWLICGGVFGVLLVVFVAIEASSCCRCSRRHEHTEGEEDTELLISTSSGDDHHASWRQRLGAALDSALLKVSTPLSFLVLCHLDYFWLY
;
A
#
# COMPACT_ATOMS: atom_id res chain seq x y z
N MET A 1 -3.20 8.25 34.61
CA MET A 1 -3.07 7.08 35.50
C MET A 1 -1.99 6.17 34.95
N ALA A 2 -0.97 5.85 35.75
CA ALA A 2 0.18 5.06 35.32
C ALA A 2 -0.14 3.56 35.37
N GLN A 3 -1.05 3.10 34.50
CA GLN A 3 -1.49 1.69 34.45
C GLN A 3 -0.44 0.74 33.87
N ASN A 4 0.56 1.28 33.18
CA ASN A 4 1.47 0.51 32.32
C ASN A 4 2.92 0.47 32.82
N VAL A 5 3.15 0.85 34.09
CA VAL A 5 4.47 0.78 34.72
C VAL A 5 4.91 -0.67 34.80
N GLN A 6 6.09 -0.99 34.27
CA GLN A 6 6.56 -2.37 34.19
C GLN A 6 7.36 -2.78 35.43
N TYR A 7 7.06 -3.96 35.95
CA TYR A 7 7.83 -4.60 37.01
C TYR A 7 7.99 -6.09 36.71
N SER A 8 9.23 -6.56 36.60
CA SER A 8 9.54 -7.98 36.35
C SER A 8 8.84 -8.61 35.12
N GLY A 9 8.59 -7.82 34.07
CA GLY A 9 7.99 -8.30 32.82
C GLY A 9 6.46 -8.26 32.76
N SER A 10 5.78 -7.78 33.80
CA SER A 10 4.33 -7.53 33.82
C SER A 10 4.01 -6.16 34.42
N SER A 11 2.76 -5.69 34.32
CA SER A 11 2.40 -4.39 34.90
C SER A 11 2.47 -4.44 36.42
N ALA A 12 3.14 -3.47 37.06
CA ALA A 12 3.22 -3.35 38.51
C ALA A 12 1.83 -3.34 39.18
N ILE A 13 0.84 -2.72 38.53
CA ILE A 13 -0.52 -2.62 39.04
C ILE A 13 -1.21 -3.98 39.16
N SER A 14 -0.84 -4.94 38.30
CA SER A 14 -1.42 -6.27 38.30
C SER A 14 -1.00 -7.11 39.50
N PHE A 15 0.17 -6.83 40.08
CA PHE A 15 0.60 -7.44 41.33
C PHE A 15 -0.17 -6.90 42.53
N ILE A 16 -0.52 -5.61 42.51
CA ILE A 16 -1.28 -4.98 43.60
C ILE A 16 -2.73 -5.46 43.61
N CYS A 17 -3.35 -5.57 42.42
CA CYS A 17 -4.75 -5.97 42.31
C CYS A 17 -4.96 -7.48 42.15
N GLU A 18 -3.87 -8.26 42.13
CA GLU A 18 -3.87 -9.71 41.81
C GLU A 18 -4.61 -10.07 40.51
N ASN A 19 -4.76 -9.09 39.60
CA ASN A 19 -5.53 -9.20 38.36
C ASN A 19 -4.85 -8.43 37.23
N ALA A 20 -4.86 -8.99 36.03
CA ALA A 20 -4.25 -8.38 34.84
C ALA A 20 -4.99 -7.12 34.37
N GLN A 21 -6.31 -7.05 34.59
CA GLN A 21 -7.13 -5.88 34.26
C GLN A 21 -7.57 -5.22 35.57
N CYS A 22 -6.75 -4.29 36.07
CA CYS A 22 -7.09 -3.53 37.27
C CYS A 22 -7.65 -2.16 36.90
N THR A 23 -8.90 -1.92 37.29
CA THR A 23 -9.53 -0.61 37.19
C THR A 23 -9.21 0.26 38.41
N LEU A 24 -9.38 1.58 38.30
CA LEU A 24 -9.17 2.51 39.42
C LEU A 24 -9.93 2.14 40.72
N PRO A 25 -11.23 1.80 40.70
CA PRO A 25 -11.94 1.43 41.93
C PRO A 25 -11.40 0.13 42.53
N GLU A 26 -11.07 -0.88 41.71
CA GLU A 26 -10.51 -2.15 42.19
C GLU A 26 -9.12 -1.96 42.81
N LEU A 27 -8.30 -1.06 42.26
CA LEU A 27 -7.01 -0.70 42.85
C LEU A 27 -7.21 -0.09 44.24
N LEU A 28 -8.13 0.87 44.37
CA LEU A 28 -8.40 1.52 45.65
C LEU A 28 -8.94 0.52 46.68
N GLU A 29 -9.83 -0.37 46.26
CA GLU A 29 -10.32 -1.46 47.11
C GLU A 29 -9.17 -2.39 47.55
N ALA A 30 -8.28 -2.79 46.64
CA ALA A 30 -7.13 -3.64 46.97
C ALA A 30 -6.17 -2.97 47.97
N LEU A 31 -5.93 -1.66 47.83
CA LEU A 31 -5.13 -0.88 48.77
C LEU A 31 -5.80 -0.70 50.14
N GLY A 32 -7.13 -0.74 50.18
CA GLY A 32 -7.93 -0.58 51.38
C GLY A 32 -8.13 -1.88 52.18
N LYS A 33 -7.88 -3.06 51.59
CA LYS A 33 -8.11 -4.34 52.26
C LYS A 33 -7.11 -4.59 53.40
N SER A 34 -7.64 -4.93 54.57
CA SER A 34 -6.82 -5.26 55.74
C SER A 34 -6.08 -6.60 55.57
N VAL A 35 -5.03 -6.80 56.37
CA VAL A 35 -4.31 -8.09 56.44
C VAL A 35 -5.25 -9.26 56.78
N ASP A 36 -6.25 -9.03 57.63
CA ASP A 36 -7.23 -10.05 58.01
C ASP A 36 -8.12 -10.47 56.83
N ASN A 37 -8.30 -9.59 55.85
CA ASN A 37 -9.06 -9.81 54.62
C ASN A 37 -8.18 -10.11 53.39
N GLY A 38 -6.91 -10.48 53.61
CA GLY A 38 -5.97 -10.87 52.55
C GLY A 38 -5.28 -9.70 51.83
N GLY A 39 -5.38 -8.48 52.37
CA GLY A 39 -4.65 -7.32 51.86
C GLY A 39 -3.39 -7.01 52.67
N HIS A 40 -2.92 -5.77 52.55
CA HIS A 40 -1.72 -5.28 53.24
C HIS A 40 -2.01 -4.09 54.17
N ALA A 41 -3.23 -3.57 54.20
CA ALA A 41 -3.58 -2.44 55.06
C ALA A 41 -3.67 -2.89 56.53
N PRO A 42 -3.31 -2.01 57.49
CA PRO A 42 -3.46 -2.32 58.92
C PRO A 42 -4.93 -2.41 59.37
N PHE A 43 -5.86 -1.84 58.60
CA PHE A 43 -7.31 -1.87 58.82
C PHE A 43 -8.03 -1.63 57.49
N ASP A 44 -9.32 -1.99 57.41
CA ASP A 44 -10.10 -1.83 56.17
C ASP A 44 -10.49 -0.37 55.92
N ILE A 45 -10.23 0.10 54.70
CA ILE A 45 -10.54 1.45 54.23
C ILE A 45 -11.48 1.35 53.03
N ASP A 46 -12.66 1.96 53.15
CA ASP A 46 -13.62 2.07 52.05
C ASP A 46 -13.42 3.40 51.29
N PHE A 47 -13.02 3.31 50.03
CA PHE A 47 -12.77 4.46 49.17
C PHE A 47 -13.98 4.76 48.29
N ILE A 48 -14.68 5.84 48.59
CA ILE A 48 -15.85 6.28 47.82
C ILE A 48 -15.44 7.35 46.81
N LEU A 49 -15.47 7.01 45.51
CA LEU A 49 -15.24 7.98 44.44
C LEU A 49 -16.50 8.78 44.17
N VAL A 50 -16.46 10.08 44.45
CA VAL A 50 -17.58 11.02 44.22
C VAL A 50 -17.19 12.03 43.12
N ASN A 51 -18.03 12.17 42.10
CA ASN A 51 -17.79 13.13 40.99
C ASN A 51 -18.24 14.56 41.33
N GLN A 52 -19.20 14.71 42.25
CA GLN A 52 -19.69 15.98 42.76
C GLN A 52 -20.10 15.76 44.21
N SER A 53 -19.52 16.53 45.11
CA SER A 53 -19.50 16.16 46.52
C SER A 53 -20.41 17.05 47.37
N SER A 54 -21.24 16.44 48.21
CA SER A 54 -21.96 17.09 49.31
C SER A 54 -21.07 17.33 50.54
N SER A 55 -19.92 16.66 50.59
CA SER A 55 -18.81 16.82 51.54
C SER A 55 -17.55 17.26 50.79
N GLN A 56 -16.56 17.87 51.43
CA GLN A 56 -15.35 18.32 50.72
C GLN A 56 -14.45 17.11 50.38
N ALA A 57 -14.50 16.64 49.13
CA ALA A 57 -13.64 15.56 48.66
C ALA A 57 -12.20 16.07 48.49
N MET A 58 -11.23 15.18 48.70
CA MET A 58 -9.82 15.50 48.49
C MET A 58 -9.53 15.56 46.98
N ASP A 59 -9.12 16.73 46.50
CA ASP A 59 -8.66 16.96 45.13
C ASP A 59 -7.26 17.59 45.18
N ALA A 60 -6.24 16.72 45.13
CA ALA A 60 -4.84 17.12 45.15
C ALA A 60 -4.31 17.21 43.71
N PRO A 61 -3.35 18.11 43.43
CA PRO A 61 -2.77 18.23 42.10
C PRO A 61 -2.14 16.90 41.65
N THR A 62 -2.47 16.45 40.44
CA THR A 62 -1.91 15.24 39.84
C THR A 62 -1.00 15.60 38.67
N TYR A 63 0.08 14.84 38.50
CA TYR A 63 1.03 15.02 37.40
C TYR A 63 0.86 13.91 36.36
N ALA A 64 0.80 14.30 35.09
CA ALA A 64 0.75 13.36 33.97
C ALA A 64 2.14 12.80 33.65
N CYS A 65 2.19 11.65 32.96
CA CYS A 65 3.43 10.95 32.64
C CYS A 65 4.45 11.78 31.83
N ASN A 66 3.96 12.70 31.00
CA ASN A 66 4.78 13.54 30.13
C ASN A 66 5.36 14.77 30.85
N VAL A 67 5.07 14.96 32.14
CA VAL A 67 5.49 16.13 32.91
C VAL A 67 6.51 15.70 33.95
N SER A 68 7.62 16.45 34.03
CA SER A 68 8.62 16.28 35.09
C SER A 68 8.05 16.68 36.45
N LEU A 69 8.33 15.89 37.48
CA LEU A 69 7.87 16.18 38.83
C LEU A 69 8.69 17.30 39.45
N PRO A 70 8.05 18.36 40.00
CA PRO A 70 8.77 19.38 40.75
C PRO A 70 9.39 18.79 42.02
N PRO A 71 10.39 19.45 42.63
CA PRO A 71 10.99 18.99 43.88
C PRO A 71 9.93 18.89 44.98
N LEU A 72 9.72 17.67 45.49
CA LEU A 72 8.76 17.36 46.55
C LEU A 72 9.50 17.26 47.88
N GLY A 73 9.57 18.39 48.59
CA GLY A 73 10.22 18.50 49.89
C GLY A 73 11.75 18.30 49.80
N PRO A 74 12.33 17.33 50.52
CA PRO A 74 13.78 17.08 50.51
C PRO A 74 14.25 16.36 49.23
N ASN A 75 13.34 15.87 48.39
CA ASN A 75 13.70 15.14 47.18
C ASN A 75 13.89 16.12 46.00
N PRO A 76 14.95 15.92 45.18
CA PRO A 76 15.11 16.69 43.95
C PRO A 76 13.93 16.42 43.00
N GLY A 77 13.71 17.37 42.08
CA GLY A 77 12.75 17.17 40.99
C GLY A 77 13.14 15.95 40.15
N GLN A 78 12.15 15.22 39.65
CA GLN A 78 12.36 14.02 38.84
C GLN A 78 11.99 14.30 37.39
N GLU A 79 12.68 13.65 36.47
CA GLU A 79 12.39 13.71 35.05
C GLU A 79 11.05 13.05 34.70
N ALA A 80 10.57 13.29 33.48
CA ALA A 80 9.31 12.71 33.01
C ALA A 80 9.45 11.19 32.84
N CYS A 81 8.33 10.47 32.83
CA CYS A 81 8.33 9.02 32.67
C CYS A 81 8.75 8.61 31.26
N ASP A 82 9.42 7.46 31.15
CA ASP A 82 9.74 6.85 29.87
C ASP A 82 8.51 6.28 29.17
N CYS A 83 8.58 6.20 27.84
CA CYS A 83 7.54 5.62 26.98
C CYS A 83 7.28 4.12 27.29
N SER A 84 8.25 3.41 27.86
CA SER A 84 8.07 2.01 28.32
C SER A 84 7.04 1.88 29.44
N ASP A 85 6.94 2.88 30.31
CA ASP A 85 6.04 2.88 31.47
C ASP A 85 4.74 3.62 31.19
N CYS A 86 4.74 4.51 30.19
CA CYS A 86 3.55 5.25 29.82
C CYS A 86 3.41 5.39 28.29
N PRO A 87 2.52 4.60 27.65
CA PRO A 87 2.38 4.58 26.20
C PRO A 87 1.89 5.92 25.63
N SER A 88 1.26 6.76 26.46
CA SER A 88 0.81 8.09 26.06
C SER A 88 1.94 9.09 25.79
N VAL A 89 3.17 8.76 26.20
CA VAL A 89 4.37 9.59 25.96
C VAL A 89 5.07 9.18 24.65
N CYS A 90 4.75 8.01 24.12
CA CYS A 90 5.40 7.49 22.93
C CYS A 90 5.07 8.34 21.70
N LEU A 91 6.10 8.65 20.92
CA LEU A 91 5.93 9.26 19.60
C LEU A 91 5.32 8.23 18.66
N GLN A 92 4.23 8.61 17.98
CA GLN A 92 3.69 7.81 16.90
C GLN A 92 4.65 7.89 15.71
N PRO A 93 5.18 6.77 15.18
CA PRO A 93 6.02 6.82 13.99
C PRO A 93 5.19 7.28 12.79
N ASP A 94 5.72 8.21 12.02
CA ASP A 94 5.15 8.57 10.72
C ASP A 94 5.39 7.43 9.73
N PHE A 95 4.33 6.76 9.32
CA PHE A 95 4.40 5.78 8.24
C PHE A 95 4.38 6.53 6.90
N PRO A 96 5.32 6.25 5.97
CA PRO A 96 5.24 6.82 4.63
C PRO A 96 3.91 6.41 4.00
N GLN A 97 3.15 7.40 3.56
CA GLN A 97 1.88 7.17 2.91
C GLN A 97 2.15 6.43 1.59
N PRO A 98 1.43 5.34 1.28
CA PRO A 98 1.66 4.58 0.06
C PRO A 98 1.56 5.49 -1.17
N ASP A 99 2.50 5.34 -2.10
CA ASP A 99 2.60 6.18 -3.30
C ASP A 99 1.24 6.29 -3.99
N THR A 100 0.69 7.51 -4.04
CA THR A 100 -0.55 7.75 -4.76
C THR A 100 -0.30 7.55 -6.26
N PRO A 101 -1.17 6.82 -6.98
CA PRO A 101 -0.98 6.60 -8.40
C PRO A 101 -0.93 7.94 -9.15
N ILE A 102 0.01 8.09 -10.08
CA ILE A 102 0.12 9.31 -10.89
C ILE A 102 -1.14 9.42 -11.77
N LEU A 103 -2.00 10.38 -11.43
CA LEU A 103 -3.18 10.73 -12.23
C LEU A 103 -2.83 11.83 -13.22
N VAL A 104 -3.11 11.60 -14.50
CA VAL A 104 -3.02 12.61 -15.55
C VAL A 104 -4.44 12.84 -16.07
N PHE A 105 -4.95 14.07 -15.96
CA PHE A 105 -6.36 14.41 -16.26
C PHE A 105 -7.41 13.57 -15.50
N GLY A 106 -7.11 13.16 -14.26
CA GLY A 106 -8.03 12.34 -13.46
C GLY A 106 -8.11 10.87 -13.88
N VAL A 107 -7.28 10.43 -14.82
CA VAL A 107 -7.17 9.05 -15.27
C VAL A 107 -5.80 8.49 -14.85
N PRO A 108 -5.73 7.24 -14.37
CA PRO A 108 -4.45 6.61 -14.07
C PRO A 108 -3.57 6.52 -15.33
N LEU A 109 -2.32 6.96 -15.23
CA LEU A 109 -1.33 6.90 -16.31
C LEU A 109 -1.27 5.56 -17.08
N PRO A 110 -1.29 4.37 -16.43
CA PRO A 110 -1.27 3.10 -17.18
C PRO A 110 -2.47 2.90 -18.11
N TRP A 111 -3.65 3.42 -17.77
CA TRP A 111 -4.82 3.35 -18.65
C TRP A 111 -4.66 4.21 -19.90
N LEU A 112 -4.08 5.40 -19.75
CA LEU A 112 -3.79 6.27 -20.89
C LEU A 112 -2.76 5.64 -21.83
N ILE A 113 -1.73 4.99 -21.29
CA ILE A 113 -0.71 4.28 -22.07
C ILE A 113 -1.35 3.11 -22.82
N CYS A 114 -2.09 2.23 -22.13
CA CYS A 114 -2.76 1.08 -22.75
C CYS A 114 -3.79 1.51 -23.81
N GLY A 115 -4.60 2.52 -23.51
CA GLY A 115 -5.59 3.05 -24.46
C GLY A 115 -4.94 3.68 -25.70
N GLY A 116 -3.84 4.42 -25.51
CA GLY A 116 -3.06 5.01 -26.61
C GLY A 116 -2.47 3.94 -27.53
N VAL A 117 -1.82 2.91 -26.98
CA VAL A 117 -1.28 1.79 -27.75
C VAL A 117 -2.37 1.06 -28.52
N PHE A 118 -3.50 0.76 -27.87
CA PHE A 118 -4.63 0.12 -28.51
C PHE A 118 -5.22 0.96 -29.65
N GLY A 119 -5.37 2.27 -29.46
CA GLY A 119 -5.85 3.20 -30.49
C GLY A 119 -4.96 3.22 -31.73
N VAL A 120 -3.63 3.25 -31.55
CA VAL A 120 -2.69 3.19 -32.69
C VAL A 120 -2.82 1.87 -33.45
N LEU A 121 -2.89 0.74 -32.74
CA LEU A 121 -3.06 -0.58 -33.37
C LEU A 121 -4.36 -0.68 -34.15
N LEU A 122 -5.46 -0.13 -33.63
CA LEU A 122 -6.73 -0.10 -34.36
C LEU A 122 -6.65 0.73 -35.63
N VAL A 123 -6.03 1.93 -35.58
CA VAL A 123 -5.85 2.77 -36.77
C VAL A 123 -5.03 2.05 -37.84
N VAL A 124 -3.96 1.35 -37.44
CA VAL A 124 -3.15 0.54 -38.37
C VAL A 124 -3.98 -0.58 -38.99
N PHE A 125 -4.74 -1.31 -38.17
CA PHE A 125 -5.59 -2.40 -38.65
C PHE A 125 -6.64 -1.92 -39.66
N VAL A 126 -7.34 -0.82 -39.33
CA VAL A 126 -8.33 -0.21 -40.23
C VAL A 126 -7.69 0.28 -41.53
N ALA A 127 -6.50 0.89 -41.47
CA ALA A 127 -5.79 1.34 -42.66
C ALA A 127 -5.39 0.16 -43.58
N ILE A 128 -4.96 -0.97 -43.00
CA ILE A 128 -4.62 -2.18 -43.76
C ILE A 128 -5.87 -2.77 -44.42
N GLU A 129 -6.96 -2.95 -43.69
CA GLU A 129 -8.22 -3.49 -44.22
C GLU A 129 -8.81 -2.57 -45.30
N ALA A 130 -8.85 -1.25 -45.04
CA ALA A 130 -9.32 -0.28 -46.02
C ALA A 130 -8.45 -0.29 -47.29
N SER A 131 -7.12 -0.34 -47.15
CA SER A 131 -6.22 -0.43 -48.30
C SER A 131 -6.38 -1.75 -49.07
N SER A 132 -6.70 -2.84 -48.38
CA SER A 132 -6.95 -4.16 -48.98
C SER A 132 -8.28 -4.18 -49.73
N CYS A 133 -9.35 -3.62 -49.15
CA CYS A 133 -10.63 -3.41 -49.85
C CYS A 133 -10.47 -2.51 -51.08
N CYS A 134 -9.77 -1.37 -50.97
CA CYS A 134 -9.52 -0.50 -52.11
C CYS A 134 -8.69 -1.18 -53.20
N ARG A 135 -7.72 -2.04 -52.84
CA ARG A 135 -6.93 -2.81 -53.81
C ARG A 135 -7.74 -3.92 -54.50
N CYS A 136 -8.65 -4.58 -53.78
CA CYS A 136 -9.54 -5.58 -54.36
C CYS A 136 -10.59 -4.95 -55.29
N SER A 137 -11.22 -3.84 -54.88
CA SER A 137 -12.18 -3.12 -55.71
C SER A 137 -11.55 -2.58 -56.99
N ARG A 138 -10.33 -2.02 -56.89
CA ARG A 138 -9.58 -1.52 -58.06
C ARG A 138 -9.13 -2.64 -58.99
N ARG A 139 -8.90 -3.86 -58.48
CA ARG A 139 -8.64 -5.03 -59.33
C ARG A 139 -9.91 -5.48 -60.05
N HIS A 140 -11.08 -5.39 -59.44
CA HIS A 140 -12.34 -5.77 -60.08
C HIS A 140 -12.72 -4.82 -61.22
N GLU A 141 -12.58 -3.50 -61.02
CA GLU A 141 -12.80 -2.50 -62.08
C GLU A 141 -11.83 -2.67 -63.27
N HIS A 142 -10.61 -3.16 -63.04
CA HIS A 142 -9.65 -3.43 -64.11
C HIS A 142 -9.97 -4.72 -64.89
N THR A 143 -10.80 -5.60 -64.34
CA THR A 143 -11.25 -6.84 -64.99
C THR A 143 -12.57 -6.63 -65.75
N GLU A 144 -13.47 -5.76 -65.26
CA GLU A 144 -14.73 -5.42 -65.97
C GLU A 144 -14.53 -4.41 -67.12
N GLY A 145 -13.37 -3.76 -67.22
CA GLY A 145 -12.99 -2.95 -68.39
C GLY A 145 -12.44 -3.77 -69.57
N GLU A 146 -12.24 -5.08 -69.39
CA GLU A 146 -11.67 -5.99 -70.40
C GLU A 146 -12.50 -7.28 -70.51
N GLU A 147 -13.82 -7.19 -70.36
CA GLU A 147 -14.77 -8.25 -70.67
C GLU A 147 -15.64 -7.83 -71.86
N ASP A 148 -15.02 -7.75 -73.03
CA ASP A 148 -15.74 -7.97 -74.29
C ASP A 148 -14.84 -8.65 -75.33
N THR A 149 -13.93 -9.52 -74.90
CA THR A 149 -13.26 -10.46 -75.81
C THR A 149 -12.72 -11.68 -75.04
N GLU A 150 -13.34 -12.83 -75.34
CA GLU A 150 -12.73 -14.17 -75.39
C GLU A 150 -12.75 -15.02 -74.11
N LEU A 151 -13.90 -15.68 -73.97
CA LEU A 151 -14.04 -17.08 -73.58
C LEU A 151 -12.89 -17.96 -74.12
N LEU A 152 -11.93 -18.37 -73.28
CA LEU A 152 -11.24 -19.66 -73.41
C LEU A 152 -10.63 -20.13 -72.07
N ILE A 153 -10.91 -21.40 -71.80
CA ILE A 153 -10.50 -22.22 -70.66
C ILE A 153 -8.97 -22.40 -70.62
N SER A 154 -8.34 -22.23 -69.44
CA SER A 154 -7.30 -23.14 -68.93
C SER A 154 -6.90 -22.83 -67.48
N THR A 155 -7.10 -23.83 -66.62
CA THR A 155 -6.43 -24.01 -65.32
C THR A 155 -4.91 -24.05 -65.47
N SER A 156 -4.17 -23.35 -64.60
CA SER A 156 -2.96 -23.82 -63.87
C SER A 156 -1.93 -22.72 -63.61
N SER A 157 -1.30 -22.79 -62.42
CA SER A 157 -0.08 -22.10 -61.97
C SER A 157 -0.27 -20.73 -61.29
N GLY A 158 -0.99 -20.74 -60.17
CA GLY A 158 -0.69 -19.87 -59.04
C GLY A 158 0.33 -20.55 -58.13
N ASP A 159 1.37 -19.83 -57.70
CA ASP A 159 1.93 -19.84 -56.33
C ASP A 159 3.40 -19.38 -56.18
N ASP A 160 4.11 -18.94 -57.23
CA ASP A 160 5.55 -18.61 -57.04
C ASP A 160 5.83 -17.18 -56.51
N HIS A 161 4.98 -16.20 -56.78
CA HIS A 161 5.24 -14.82 -56.37
C HIS A 161 4.86 -14.51 -54.92
N HIS A 162 3.89 -15.23 -54.35
CA HIS A 162 3.43 -15.00 -52.98
C HIS A 162 4.37 -15.61 -51.93
N ALA A 163 5.06 -16.70 -52.28
CA ALA A 163 6.05 -17.36 -51.42
C ALA A 163 7.32 -16.52 -51.24
N SER A 164 7.82 -15.87 -52.30
CA SER A 164 9.06 -15.07 -52.20
C SER A 164 8.88 -13.79 -51.35
N TRP A 165 7.69 -13.19 -51.37
CA TRP A 165 7.40 -12.01 -50.58
C TRP A 165 7.20 -12.32 -49.09
N ARG A 166 6.58 -13.47 -48.76
CA ARG A 166 6.48 -13.96 -47.38
C ARG A 166 7.85 -14.30 -46.78
N GLN A 167 8.76 -14.89 -47.56
CA GLN A 167 10.13 -15.16 -47.09
C GLN A 167 10.94 -13.88 -46.87
N ARG A 168 10.78 -12.87 -47.74
CA ARG A 168 11.45 -11.56 -47.57
C ARG A 168 10.90 -10.76 -46.39
N LEU A 169 9.59 -10.83 -46.15
CA LEU A 169 8.97 -10.26 -44.96
C LEU A 169 9.41 -10.97 -43.70
N GLY A 170 9.49 -12.30 -43.68
CA GLY A 170 9.96 -13.07 -42.52
C GLY A 170 11.39 -12.68 -42.11
N ALA A 171 12.32 -12.62 -43.08
CA ALA A 171 13.70 -12.24 -42.81
C ALA A 171 13.86 -10.78 -42.34
N ALA A 172 13.02 -9.87 -42.85
CA ALA A 172 13.03 -8.46 -42.44
C ALA A 172 12.38 -8.25 -41.07
N LEU A 173 11.32 -9.00 -40.75
CA LEU A 173 10.63 -8.96 -39.47
C LEU A 173 11.52 -9.55 -38.36
N ASP A 174 12.21 -10.67 -38.61
CA ASP A 174 13.15 -11.26 -37.67
C ASP A 174 14.35 -10.35 -37.41
N SER A 175 14.90 -9.68 -38.44
CA SER A 175 15.95 -8.67 -38.25
C SER A 175 15.48 -7.44 -37.47
N ALA A 176 14.23 -7.01 -37.66
CA ALA A 176 13.67 -5.88 -36.92
C ALA A 176 13.37 -6.26 -35.45
N LEU A 177 12.82 -7.45 -35.21
CA LEU A 177 12.57 -7.98 -33.87
C LEU A 177 13.86 -8.22 -33.08
N LEU A 178 14.93 -8.73 -33.70
CA LEU A 178 16.25 -8.89 -33.08
C LEU A 178 16.93 -7.55 -32.76
N LYS A 179 16.65 -6.51 -33.54
CA LYS A 179 17.22 -5.16 -33.35
C LYS A 179 16.45 -4.33 -32.33
N VAL A 180 15.20 -4.68 -32.06
CA VAL A 180 14.37 -4.10 -30.98
C VAL A 180 14.53 -4.88 -29.66
N SER A 181 14.80 -6.19 -29.70
CA SER A 181 14.95 -7.01 -28.48
C SER A 181 16.30 -6.86 -27.78
N THR A 182 17.34 -6.39 -28.49
CA THR A 182 18.69 -6.15 -27.92
C THR A 182 18.75 -4.95 -26.97
N PRO A 183 18.18 -3.76 -27.26
CA PRO A 183 18.15 -2.67 -26.29
C PRO A 183 17.11 -2.90 -25.17
N LEU A 184 16.02 -3.63 -25.43
CA LEU A 184 14.96 -3.86 -24.44
C LEU A 184 15.37 -4.89 -23.36
N SER A 185 16.13 -5.92 -23.74
CA SER A 185 16.69 -6.88 -22.78
C SER A 185 17.78 -6.25 -21.89
N PHE A 186 18.55 -5.31 -22.42
CA PHE A 186 19.56 -4.57 -21.65
C PHE A 186 18.92 -3.57 -20.66
N LEU A 187 17.78 -2.96 -21.02
CA LEU A 187 17.04 -2.05 -20.15
C LEU A 187 16.35 -2.77 -18.98
N VAL A 188 15.83 -3.98 -19.20
CA VAL A 188 15.24 -4.81 -18.13
C VAL A 188 16.31 -5.36 -17.18
N LEU A 189 17.50 -5.70 -17.69
CA LEU A 189 18.64 -6.13 -16.85
C LEU A 189 19.21 -4.95 -16.03
N CYS A 190 19.36 -3.75 -16.59
CA CYS A 190 19.81 -2.58 -15.83
C CYS A 190 18.81 -2.12 -14.75
N HIS A 191 17.51 -2.40 -14.91
CA HIS A 191 16.49 -2.02 -13.93
C HIS A 191 16.32 -3.05 -12.80
N LEU A 192 16.77 -4.30 -12.98
CA LEU A 192 16.78 -5.31 -11.92
C LEU A 192 17.94 -5.12 -10.93
N ASP A 193 19.10 -4.64 -11.38
CA ASP A 193 20.26 -4.41 -10.49
C ASP A 193 20.08 -3.21 -9.54
N TYR A 194 19.21 -2.24 -9.88
CA TYR A 194 18.89 -1.13 -8.98
C TYR A 194 17.91 -1.50 -7.86
N PHE A 195 17.21 -2.63 -7.96
CA PHE A 195 16.23 -3.07 -6.96
C PHE A 195 16.85 -3.98 -5.87
N TRP A 196 18.16 -4.28 -5.96
CA TRP A 196 18.88 -5.08 -4.96
C TRP A 196 19.83 -4.26 -4.07
N LEU A 197 19.80 -2.93 -4.17
CA LEU A 197 20.69 -2.02 -3.43
C LEU A 197 19.96 -0.95 -2.60
N TYR A 198 18.67 -1.15 -2.29
CA TYR A 198 17.92 -0.37 -1.31
C TYR A 198 17.07 -1.29 -0.42
#